data_AF-A0A6B1HCY3-F1
#
_entry.id   AF-A0A6B1HCY3-F1
#
_cell.length_a   1.000
_cell.length_b   1.000
_cell.length_c   1.000
_cell.angle_alpha   90.00
_cell.angle_beta   90.00
_cell.angle_gamma   90.00
#
_symmetry.space_group_name_H-M   'P 1'
#
loop_
_entity.id
_entity.type
_entity.pdbx_description
1 polymer ?
#
loop_
_entity_poly.entity_id
_entity_poly.type
_entity_poly.pdbx_seq_one_letter_code
_entity_poly.pdbx_strand_id
1 'polypeptide(L)'
;MPVFRQTRKNERARLARAHRRLREGFASQQEADLTSRGKRGVVGEMHARLVGDAPLDLCSLDHLQPRSTMFLTGIKVLDLGSYVAGPAAATVMSDFGADVVKVEPLGGDPYRTLLGGVLAEYPNFFWDQDSRNKRSLAIDFTTDAGRDAIDRLILRSDVVITNYRPTLLARLK
;
A
#
# COMPACT_ATOMS: atom_id res chain seq x y z
N MET A 1 -28.22 10.25 -39.74
CA MET A 1 -28.58 9.42 -38.56
C MET A 1 -27.98 10.04 -37.28
N PRO A 2 -28.74 10.80 -36.46
CA PRO A 2 -28.21 11.68 -35.41
C PRO A 2 -28.34 11.14 -33.97
N VAL A 3 -28.59 9.84 -33.79
CA VAL A 3 -29.07 9.28 -32.50
C VAL A 3 -27.97 9.09 -31.45
N PHE A 4 -26.69 9.01 -31.83
CA PHE A 4 -25.58 8.67 -30.92
C PHE A 4 -24.96 9.85 -30.14
N ARG A 5 -25.29 11.09 -30.49
CA ARG A 5 -24.76 12.30 -29.81
C ARG A 5 -25.65 12.75 -28.65
N GLN A 6 -26.93 12.36 -28.66
CA GLN A 6 -27.94 12.75 -27.68
C GLN A 6 -27.79 11.98 -26.35
N THR A 7 -27.37 10.70 -26.41
CA THR A 7 -27.24 9.80 -25.25
C THR A 7 -26.16 10.26 -24.25
N ARG A 8 -25.00 10.71 -24.73
CA ARG A 8 -23.91 11.20 -23.84
C ARG A 8 -24.22 12.51 -23.10
N LYS A 9 -25.06 13.38 -23.68
CA LYS A 9 -25.53 14.62 -23.01
C LYS A 9 -26.52 14.30 -21.88
N ASN A 10 -27.41 13.34 -22.12
CA ASN A 10 -28.42 12.94 -21.14
C ASN A 10 -27.79 12.22 -19.93
N GLU A 11 -26.71 11.46 -20.14
CA GLU A 11 -26.00 10.74 -19.08
C GLU A 11 -25.20 11.67 -18.15
N ARG A 12 -24.53 12.69 -18.71
CA ARG A 12 -23.87 13.75 -17.91
C ARG A 12 -24.86 14.57 -17.08
N ALA A 13 -26.04 14.88 -17.63
CA ALA A 13 -27.10 15.57 -16.90
C ALA A 13 -27.68 14.70 -15.77
N ARG A 14 -27.73 13.37 -15.96
CA ARG A 14 -28.19 12.41 -14.95
C ARG A 14 -27.18 12.25 -13.80
N LEU A 15 -25.88 12.18 -14.11
CA LEU A 15 -24.80 12.14 -13.12
C LEU A 15 -24.69 13.45 -12.33
N ALA A 16 -24.85 14.60 -12.99
CA ALA A 16 -24.84 15.91 -12.30
C ALA A 16 -26.02 16.05 -11.30
N ARG A 17 -27.20 15.52 -11.65
CA ARG A 17 -28.36 15.49 -10.72
C ARG A 17 -28.14 14.51 -9.56
N ALA A 18 -27.49 13.37 -9.80
CA ALA A 18 -27.15 12.42 -8.74
C ALA A 18 -26.12 13.01 -7.75
N HIS A 19 -25.07 13.68 -8.24
CA HIS A 19 -24.09 14.37 -7.39
C HIS A 19 -24.70 15.53 -6.60
N ARG A 20 -25.66 16.27 -7.18
CA ARG A 20 -26.37 17.34 -6.47
C ARG A 20 -27.27 16.78 -5.34
N ARG A 21 -28.00 15.69 -5.60
CA ARG A 21 -28.81 15.01 -4.58
C ARG A 21 -27.99 14.42 -3.44
N LEU A 22 -26.79 13.91 -3.73
CA LEU A 22 -25.87 13.46 -2.69
C LEU A 22 -25.38 14.65 -1.84
N ARG A 23 -24.99 15.77 -2.45
CA ARG A 23 -24.58 16.97 -1.69
C ARG A 23 -25.71 17.56 -0.84
N GLU A 24 -26.94 17.61 -1.36
CA GLU A 24 -28.11 18.09 -0.63
C GLU A 24 -28.54 17.10 0.48
N GLY A 25 -28.39 15.79 0.24
CA GLY A 25 -28.62 14.75 1.24
C GLY A 25 -27.60 14.77 2.39
N PHE A 26 -26.33 15.04 2.09
CA PHE A 26 -25.29 15.20 3.10
C PHE A 26 -25.45 16.50 3.91
N ALA A 27 -25.84 17.60 3.28
CA ALA A 27 -26.09 18.88 3.96
C ALA A 27 -27.29 18.82 4.91
N SER A 28 -28.39 18.18 4.50
CA SER A 28 -29.58 18.00 5.34
C SER A 28 -29.36 17.05 6.52
N GLN A 29 -28.50 16.05 6.38
CA GLN A 29 -28.07 15.22 7.52
C GLN A 29 -27.16 15.98 8.48
N GLN A 30 -26.30 16.87 7.98
CA GLN A 30 -25.44 17.70 8.82
C GLN A 30 -26.23 18.73 9.65
N GLU A 31 -27.30 19.34 9.10
CA GLU A 31 -28.16 20.28 9.84
C GLU A 31 -29.11 19.59 10.83
N ALA A 32 -29.60 18.38 10.53
CA ALA A 32 -30.41 17.59 11.45
C ALA A 32 -29.59 17.08 12.67
N ASP A 33 -28.29 16.83 12.48
CA ASP A 33 -27.38 16.46 13.57
C ASP A 33 -26.97 17.66 14.44
N LEU A 34 -27.00 18.88 13.87
CA LEU A 34 -26.67 20.12 14.58
C LEU A 34 -27.85 20.68 15.41
N THR A 35 -29.10 20.35 15.06
CA THR A 35 -30.30 20.82 15.80
C THR A 35 -30.81 19.86 16.87
N SER A 36 -30.30 18.63 16.94
CA SER A 36 -30.65 17.65 17.99
C SER A 36 -29.69 17.63 19.19
N ARG A 37 -28.68 18.52 19.23
CA ARG A 37 -27.75 18.71 20.36
C ARG A 37 -28.38 19.46 21.54
N GLY A 38 -29.46 18.88 22.06
CA GLY A 38 -30.02 19.13 23.38
C GLY A 38 -29.65 18.05 24.39
N LYS A 39 -28.45 17.46 24.31
CA LYS A 39 -27.88 16.61 25.38
C LYS A 39 -26.38 16.84 25.48
N ARG A 40 -26.00 17.75 26.38
CA ARG A 40 -24.65 17.82 26.94
C ARG A 40 -24.40 16.48 27.65
N GLY A 41 -23.43 15.71 27.18
CA GLY A 41 -23.00 14.49 27.86
C GLY A 41 -22.15 13.61 26.95
N VAL A 42 -20.97 13.27 27.43
CA VAL A 42 -20.13 12.12 27.05
C VAL A 42 -19.15 12.28 25.86
N VAL A 43 -19.46 12.98 24.76
CA VAL A 43 -18.47 13.07 23.64
C VAL A 43 -17.47 14.22 23.78
N GLY A 44 -17.88 15.34 24.41
CA GLY A 44 -16.98 16.47 24.65
C GLY A 44 -15.89 16.20 25.69
N GLU A 45 -16.15 15.31 26.65
CA GLU A 45 -15.19 14.96 27.71
C GLU A 45 -14.11 13.98 27.25
N MET A 46 -14.36 13.19 26.19
CA MET A 46 -13.35 12.24 25.69
C MET A 46 -12.27 12.93 24.84
N HIS A 47 -12.61 14.03 24.14
CA HIS A 47 -11.61 14.83 23.43
C HIS A 47 -10.68 15.58 24.40
N ALA A 48 -11.22 16.12 25.49
CA ALA A 48 -10.44 16.79 26.53
C ALA A 48 -9.57 15.84 27.37
N ARG A 49 -9.86 14.53 27.37
CA ARG A 49 -9.04 13.51 28.07
C ARG A 49 -7.98 12.85 27.19
N LEU A 50 -8.11 12.89 25.86
CA LEU A 50 -7.14 12.30 24.94
C LEU A 50 -6.15 13.31 24.35
N VAL A 51 -6.50 14.60 24.38
CA VAL A 51 -5.61 15.71 24.05
C VAL A 51 -5.50 16.58 25.31
N GLY A 52 -4.65 16.16 26.23
CA GLY A 52 -4.19 17.09 27.26
C GLY A 52 -3.34 18.16 26.60
N ASP A 53 -3.55 19.43 26.94
CA ASP A 53 -2.75 20.59 26.46
C ASP A 53 -1.29 20.60 26.96
N ALA A 54 -0.82 19.48 27.53
CA ALA A 54 0.60 19.30 27.78
C ALA A 54 1.26 18.97 26.42
N PRO A 55 2.27 19.73 25.97
CA PRO A 55 3.04 19.32 24.81
C PRO A 55 3.52 17.89 25.07
N LEU A 56 3.25 16.97 24.12
CA LEU A 56 3.85 15.65 24.16
C LEU A 56 5.35 15.88 24.30
N ASP A 57 5.89 15.58 25.47
CA ASP A 57 7.31 15.71 25.75
C ASP A 57 8.02 14.61 24.99
N LEU A 58 8.23 14.83 23.70
CA LEU A 58 8.96 13.92 22.81
C LEU A 58 10.42 13.76 23.26
N CYS A 59 10.93 14.64 24.13
CA CYS A 59 12.25 14.49 24.77
C CYS A 59 12.22 13.45 25.91
N SER A 60 11.06 13.11 26.48
CA SER A 60 10.96 11.99 27.44
C SER A 60 11.07 10.60 26.78
N LEU A 61 11.20 10.52 25.46
CA LEU A 61 11.53 9.27 24.76
C LEU A 61 13.00 8.87 24.92
N ASP A 62 13.81 9.63 25.66
CA ASP A 62 15.21 9.31 25.97
C ASP A 62 15.40 7.98 26.72
N HIS A 63 14.32 7.37 27.26
CA HIS A 63 14.36 6.02 27.84
C HIS A 63 14.18 4.89 26.80
N LEU A 64 13.86 5.21 25.53
CA LEU A 64 14.02 4.26 24.42
C LEU A 64 15.52 4.12 24.16
N GLN A 65 16.13 3.28 24.99
CA GLN A 65 17.51 2.85 25.01
C GLN A 65 18.13 2.71 23.59
N PRO A 66 19.45 2.94 23.43
CA PRO A 66 20.13 2.87 22.16
C PRO A 66 19.85 1.53 21.45
N ARG A 67 19.16 1.65 20.31
CA ARG A 67 18.98 0.68 19.22
C ARG A 67 19.16 -0.77 19.65
N SER A 68 18.11 -1.37 20.22
CA SER A 68 17.96 -2.81 20.02
C SER A 68 17.99 -3.04 18.51
N THR A 69 18.87 -3.94 18.06
CA THR A 69 18.81 -4.43 16.69
C THR A 69 17.37 -4.82 16.42
N MET A 70 16.77 -4.29 15.35
CA MET A 70 15.39 -4.65 14.98
C MET A 70 15.28 -6.18 14.89
N PHE A 71 14.09 -6.73 15.16
CA PHE A 71 13.89 -8.17 15.39
C PHE A 71 14.46 -9.09 14.29
N LEU A 72 14.46 -8.64 13.03
CA LEU A 72 14.96 -9.41 11.88
C LEU A 72 16.29 -8.90 11.34
N THR A 73 17.04 -8.12 12.13
CA THR A 73 18.38 -7.64 11.74
C THR A 73 19.28 -8.83 11.39
N GLY A 74 19.88 -8.79 10.20
CA GLY A 74 20.79 -9.84 9.71
C GLY A 74 20.11 -10.95 8.90
N ILE A 75 18.78 -11.02 8.89
CA ILE A 75 18.02 -11.95 8.04
C ILE A 75 17.98 -11.41 6.60
N LYS A 76 18.33 -12.25 5.63
CA LYS A 76 18.28 -11.96 4.20
C LYS A 76 17.04 -12.58 3.57
N VAL A 77 16.21 -11.76 2.94
CA VAL A 77 14.97 -12.19 2.32
C VAL A 77 15.03 -11.95 0.81
N LEU A 78 14.71 -12.98 0.04
CA LEU A 78 14.50 -12.88 -1.40
C LEU A 78 12.99 -12.83 -1.68
N ASP A 79 12.53 -11.68 -2.17
CA ASP A 79 11.14 -11.48 -2.60
C ASP A 79 11.02 -11.71 -4.11
N LEU A 80 10.57 -12.91 -4.47
CA LEU A 80 10.16 -13.30 -5.83
C LEU A 80 8.64 -13.11 -6.02
N GLY A 81 7.93 -12.55 -5.04
CA GLY A 81 6.50 -12.34 -5.11
C GLY A 81 6.13 -11.29 -6.16
N SER A 82 4.89 -11.34 -6.61
CA SER A 82 4.33 -10.33 -7.50
C SER A 82 2.98 -9.83 -6.99
N TYR A 83 2.61 -8.60 -7.35
CA TYR A 83 1.44 -7.89 -6.83
C TYR A 83 1.52 -7.63 -5.32
N VAL A 84 0.56 -8.13 -4.53
CA VAL A 84 0.29 -7.63 -3.18
C VAL A 84 0.81 -8.60 -2.12
N ALA A 85 0.23 -9.79 -2.00
CA ALA A 85 0.39 -10.63 -0.81
C ALA A 85 1.84 -11.04 -0.49
N GLY A 86 2.61 -11.47 -1.51
CA GLY A 86 4.02 -11.82 -1.34
C GLY A 86 4.86 -10.59 -0.99
N PRO A 87 4.83 -9.53 -1.83
CA PRO A 87 5.57 -8.30 -1.57
C PRO A 87 5.23 -7.62 -0.24
N ALA A 88 3.96 -7.63 0.19
CA ALA A 88 3.53 -7.11 1.48
C ALA A 88 4.16 -7.86 2.66
N ALA A 89 4.20 -9.20 2.61
CA ALA A 89 4.86 -10.00 3.63
C ALA A 89 6.37 -9.68 3.71
N ALA A 90 7.03 -9.53 2.57
CA ALA A 90 8.45 -9.15 2.50
C ALA A 90 8.68 -7.74 3.07
N THR A 91 7.76 -6.80 2.81
CA THR A 91 7.83 -5.45 3.37
C THR A 91 7.71 -5.45 4.88
N VAL A 92 6.77 -6.22 5.45
CA VAL A 92 6.68 -6.36 6.91
C VAL A 92 7.99 -6.89 7.49
N MET A 93 8.65 -7.85 6.85
CA MET A 93 9.97 -8.31 7.29
C MET A 93 11.03 -7.20 7.23
N SER A 94 11.02 -6.38 6.18
CA SER A 94 11.93 -5.24 6.05
C SER A 94 11.69 -4.17 7.12
N ASP A 95 10.43 -3.92 7.51
CA ASP A 95 10.09 -2.97 8.57
C ASP A 95 10.65 -3.42 9.94
N PHE A 96 10.84 -4.73 10.13
CA PHE A 96 11.51 -5.30 11.30
C PHE A 96 13.02 -5.52 11.09
N GLY A 97 13.61 -4.93 10.05
CA GLY A 97 15.06 -4.85 9.85
C GLY A 97 15.70 -5.96 9.03
N ALA A 98 14.91 -6.78 8.33
CA ALA A 98 15.46 -7.74 7.37
C ALA A 98 16.06 -7.02 6.15
N ASP A 99 17.14 -7.56 5.58
CA ASP A 99 17.69 -7.14 4.29
C ASP A 99 16.92 -7.84 3.16
N VAL A 100 16.06 -7.09 2.49
CA VAL A 100 15.14 -7.64 1.50
C VAL A 100 15.52 -7.22 0.09
N VAL A 101 15.70 -8.20 -0.79
CA VAL A 101 15.91 -8.01 -2.23
C VAL A 101 14.67 -8.49 -2.97
N LYS A 102 13.99 -7.57 -3.64
CA LYS A 102 12.92 -7.84 -4.60
C LYS A 102 13.54 -8.15 -5.95
N VAL A 103 13.26 -9.33 -6.49
CA VAL A 103 13.59 -9.65 -7.89
C VAL A 103 12.36 -9.48 -8.77
N GLU A 104 12.53 -8.85 -9.92
CA GLU A 104 11.47 -8.58 -10.87
C GLU A 104 11.89 -8.93 -12.30
N PRO A 105 10.94 -9.13 -13.22
CA PRO A 105 11.24 -9.15 -14.65
C PRO A 105 11.86 -7.84 -15.11
N LEU A 106 12.51 -7.83 -16.28
CA LEU A 106 13.10 -6.62 -16.88
C LEU A 106 12.08 -5.48 -17.09
N GLY A 107 10.81 -5.81 -17.30
CA GLY A 107 9.72 -4.84 -17.39
C GLY A 107 9.20 -4.31 -16.04
N GLY A 108 9.75 -4.78 -14.92
CA GLY A 108 9.25 -4.55 -13.58
C GLY A 108 8.00 -5.38 -13.24
N ASP A 109 7.58 -5.34 -11.99
CA ASP A 109 6.30 -5.90 -11.57
C ASP A 109 5.15 -5.07 -12.18
N PRO A 110 4.14 -5.70 -12.81
CA PRO A 110 2.96 -4.99 -13.35
C PRO A 110 2.24 -4.12 -12.32
N TYR A 111 2.33 -4.47 -11.04
CA TYR A 111 1.75 -3.70 -9.95
C TYR A 111 2.39 -2.31 -9.80
N ARG A 112 3.62 -2.07 -10.28
CA ARG A 112 4.25 -0.74 -10.30
C ARG A 112 3.37 0.32 -10.97
N THR A 113 2.65 -0.04 -12.03
CA THR A 113 1.87 0.90 -12.84
C THR A 113 0.36 0.66 -12.78
N LEU A 114 -0.09 -0.47 -12.25
CA LEU A 114 -1.48 -0.92 -12.32
C LEU A 114 -2.50 0.13 -11.81
N LEU A 115 -2.17 0.86 -10.75
CA LEU A 115 -3.04 1.87 -10.12
C LEU A 115 -2.44 3.28 -10.21
N GLY A 116 -1.50 3.50 -11.14
CA GLY A 116 -0.94 4.82 -11.41
C GLY A 116 -2.04 5.80 -11.82
N GLY A 117 -2.04 7.00 -11.22
CA GLY A 117 -3.01 8.06 -11.54
C GLY A 117 -4.34 8.01 -10.77
N VAL A 118 -4.54 7.05 -9.85
CA VAL A 118 -5.66 7.10 -8.89
C VAL A 118 -5.53 8.32 -7.96
N LEU A 119 -4.28 8.66 -7.61
CA LEU A 119 -3.91 9.93 -7.00
C LEU A 119 -3.16 10.71 -8.07
N ALA A 120 -3.75 11.82 -8.53
CA ALA A 120 -3.36 12.52 -9.77
C ALA A 120 -1.87 12.92 -9.86
N GLU A 121 -1.17 12.99 -8.73
CA GLU A 121 0.23 13.44 -8.63
C GLU A 121 1.19 12.38 -8.10
N TYR A 122 0.69 11.22 -7.64
CA TYR A 122 1.53 10.20 -7.02
C TYR A 122 1.78 9.02 -7.95
N PRO A 123 3.05 8.57 -8.11
CA PRO A 123 3.32 7.22 -8.60
C PRO A 123 2.56 6.22 -7.70
N ASN A 124 2.20 5.06 -8.24
CA ASN A 124 1.25 4.15 -7.62
C ASN A 124 1.52 3.93 -6.10
N PHE A 125 0.73 4.60 -5.24
CA PHE A 125 0.92 4.57 -3.80
C PHE A 125 0.88 3.14 -3.23
N PHE A 126 0.05 2.29 -3.81
CA PHE A 126 -0.06 0.91 -3.38
C PHE A 126 1.20 0.10 -3.68
N TRP A 127 1.88 0.41 -4.78
CA TRP A 127 3.20 -0.15 -5.05
C TRP A 127 4.21 0.26 -3.98
N ASP A 128 4.24 1.55 -3.62
CA ASP A 128 5.18 2.07 -2.62
C ASP A 128 4.95 1.43 -1.25
N GLN A 129 3.69 1.21 -0.87
CA GLN A 129 3.35 0.48 0.36
C GLN A 129 3.93 -0.94 0.34
N ASP A 130 3.76 -1.66 -0.76
CA ASP A 130 4.21 -3.06 -0.85
C ASP A 130 5.69 -3.18 -1.27
N SER A 131 6.42 -2.06 -1.45
CA SER A 131 7.79 -2.08 -1.99
C SER A 131 8.82 -1.23 -1.24
N ARG A 132 8.41 -0.42 -0.27
CA ARG A 132 9.31 0.35 0.60
C ARG A 132 10.36 -0.54 1.26
N ASN A 133 11.48 0.05 1.66
CA ASN A 133 12.58 -0.59 2.39
C ASN A 133 13.30 -1.75 1.67
N LYS A 134 12.85 -2.15 0.46
CA LYS A 134 13.44 -3.23 -0.33
C LYS A 134 14.41 -2.71 -1.37
N ARG A 135 15.46 -3.48 -1.66
CA ARG A 135 16.34 -3.27 -2.82
C ARG A 135 15.76 -4.01 -4.02
N SER A 136 15.76 -3.36 -5.19
CA SER A 136 15.17 -3.91 -6.40
C SER A 136 16.25 -4.44 -7.35
N LEU A 137 16.04 -5.62 -7.91
CA LEU A 137 16.92 -6.22 -8.92
C LEU A 137 16.07 -6.79 -10.05
N ALA A 138 16.33 -6.37 -11.29
CA ALA A 138 15.66 -6.92 -12.46
C ALA A 138 16.46 -8.09 -13.05
N ILE A 139 15.83 -9.24 -13.27
CA ILE A 139 16.43 -10.45 -13.85
C ILE A 139 15.49 -11.02 -14.92
N ASP A 140 16.07 -11.46 -16.04
CA ASP A 140 15.34 -12.24 -17.04
C ASP A 140 15.33 -13.74 -16.68
N PHE A 141 14.22 -14.20 -16.11
CA PHE A 141 13.96 -15.60 -15.73
C PHE A 141 14.00 -16.60 -16.90
N THR A 142 13.91 -16.12 -18.14
CA THR A 142 13.84 -16.99 -19.32
C THR A 142 15.21 -17.45 -19.81
N THR A 143 16.28 -16.80 -19.35
CA THR A 143 17.67 -17.11 -19.72
C THR A 143 18.35 -18.03 -18.70
N ASP A 144 19.31 -18.86 -19.17
CA ASP A 144 20.10 -19.71 -18.27
C ASP A 144 20.91 -18.89 -17.26
N ALA A 145 21.46 -17.75 -17.69
CA ALA A 145 22.20 -16.84 -16.83
C ALA A 145 21.31 -16.21 -15.74
N GLY A 146 20.07 -15.86 -16.09
CA GLY A 146 19.10 -15.34 -15.13
C GLY A 146 18.69 -16.40 -14.11
N ARG A 147 18.47 -17.64 -14.55
CA ARG A 147 18.19 -18.78 -13.66
C ARG A 147 19.35 -19.03 -12.69
N ASP A 148 20.58 -19.11 -13.18
CA ASP A 148 21.79 -19.26 -12.34
C ASP A 148 21.95 -18.10 -11.34
N ALA A 149 21.66 -16.86 -11.75
CA ALA A 149 21.68 -15.71 -10.84
C ALA A 149 20.64 -15.85 -9.71
N ILE A 150 19.43 -16.33 -10.02
CA ILE A 150 18.38 -16.54 -9.02
C ILE A 150 18.73 -17.67 -8.08
N ASP A 151 19.26 -18.79 -8.59
CA ASP A 151 19.71 -19.92 -7.76
C ASP A 151 20.77 -19.47 -6.76
N ARG A 152 21.72 -18.64 -7.19
CA ARG A 152 22.74 -18.04 -6.30
C ARG A 152 22.14 -17.10 -5.26
N LEU A 153 21.09 -16.36 -5.59
CA LEU A 153 20.39 -15.52 -4.63
C LEU A 153 19.64 -16.37 -3.61
N ILE A 154 18.92 -17.39 -4.06
CA ILE A 154 18.21 -18.35 -3.19
C ILE A 154 19.20 -18.99 -2.20
N LEU A 155 20.35 -19.46 -2.67
CA LEU A 155 21.39 -20.06 -1.81
C LEU A 155 22.00 -19.10 -0.77
N ARG A 156 21.83 -17.79 -0.95
CA ARG A 156 22.36 -16.75 -0.05
C ARG A 156 21.29 -16.13 0.86
N SER A 157 20.03 -16.48 0.66
CA SER A 157 18.90 -15.95 1.41
C SER A 157 18.45 -16.94 2.48
N ASP A 158 18.06 -16.42 3.64
CA ASP A 158 17.51 -17.22 4.74
C ASP A 158 16.02 -17.52 4.50
N VAL A 159 15.33 -16.62 3.80
CA VAL A 159 13.91 -16.74 3.47
C VAL A 159 13.67 -16.39 2.00
N VAL A 160 12.88 -17.21 1.32
CA VAL A 160 12.38 -16.94 -0.04
C VAL A 160 10.87 -16.80 0.01
N ILE A 161 10.36 -15.67 -0.48
CA ILE A 161 8.94 -15.40 -0.61
C ILE A 161 8.55 -15.50 -2.09
N THR A 162 7.54 -16.31 -2.38
CA THR A 162 6.93 -16.35 -3.71
C THR A 162 5.45 -16.66 -3.60
N ASN A 163 4.67 -16.06 -4.50
CA ASN A 163 3.26 -16.39 -4.73
C ASN A 163 3.02 -16.85 -6.17
N TYR A 164 4.09 -17.24 -6.89
CA TYR A 164 3.95 -17.87 -8.19
C TYR A 164 3.34 -19.26 -8.04
N ARG A 165 2.47 -19.62 -8.98
CA ARG A 165 1.88 -20.96 -9.02
C ARG A 165 3.00 -22.00 -9.19
N PRO A 166 2.95 -23.15 -8.49
CA PRO A 166 3.94 -24.22 -8.67
C PRO A 166 4.12 -24.64 -10.13
N THR A 167 3.03 -24.64 -10.91
CA THR A 167 3.05 -24.94 -12.35
C THR A 167 3.89 -23.96 -13.17
N LEU A 168 3.94 -22.68 -12.77
CA LEU A 168 4.76 -21.68 -13.43
C LEU A 168 6.23 -21.90 -13.06
N LEU A 169 6.53 -22.09 -11.78
CA LEU A 169 7.90 -22.35 -11.30
C LEU A 169 8.50 -23.61 -11.93
N ALA A 170 7.70 -24.65 -12.13
CA ALA A 170 8.15 -25.89 -12.78
C ALA A 170 8.56 -25.69 -14.26
N ARG A 171 8.05 -24.66 -14.94
CA ARG A 171 8.41 -24.31 -16.33
C ARG A 171 9.67 -23.45 -16.42
N LEU A 172 10.15 -22.94 -15.29
CA LEU A 172 11.36 -22.14 -15.19
C LEU A 172 12.59 -22.99 -14.82
N LYS A 173 12.47 -24.33 -14.84
CA LYS A 173 13.57 -25.28 -14.68
C LYS A 173 14.22 -25.61 -16.02
#